data_AF-A0AAV2SYK7-F1
#
_entry.id   AF-A0AAV2SYK7-F1
#
_cell.length_a   1.000
_cell.length_b   1.000
_cell.length_c   1.000
_cell.angle_alpha   90.00
_cell.angle_beta   90.00
_cell.angle_gamma   90.00
#
_symmetry.space_group_name_H-M   'P 1'
#
loop_
_entity.id
_entity.type
_entity.pdbx_description
1 polymer ?
#
loop_
_entity_poly.entity_id
_entity_poly.type
_entity_poly.pdbx_seq_one_letter_code
_entity_poly.pdbx_strand_id
1 'polypeptide(L)'
;MTGLRLAYVFLFLASCYIQCCYGVDSIIGHDDPYYRTLPCPNPEDIAPCACFYFNEGMHMNCTHISDDEELHQVFHSLIPFPAFRSLSLPTERLTTLSETVFGEVTFENVEIHCQSGIHNKDCDETLTTIDPNTFMKSVSTLRSLEIYISNISEFPFDTIGEYLNIDTFRLTNSPLATFPTINSETLKELYLINNTFREIPAHVLDGVPKLTHLQLQHNNIDSLAKAFMKLKVLLNLVNYSSQLTRLHRTRFDLSGPS
;
A
#
# COMPACT_ATOMS: atom_id res chain seq x y z
N MET A 1 82.42 22.41 20.94
CA MET A 1 81.50 23.51 20.56
C MET A 1 81.37 23.40 19.06
N THR A 2 80.34 22.82 18.45
CA THR A 2 78.87 23.01 18.49
C THR A 2 78.25 21.62 18.19
N GLY A 3 77.15 21.13 18.78
CA GLY A 3 75.78 21.65 18.74
C GLY A 3 74.86 20.59 18.11
N LEU A 4 74.32 19.68 18.94
CA LEU A 4 73.30 18.64 18.75
C LEU A 4 72.26 18.81 17.60
N ARG A 5 71.87 17.70 16.94
CA ARG A 5 70.48 17.19 16.91
C ARG A 5 70.36 15.75 16.37
N LEU A 6 69.74 14.91 17.21
CA LEU A 6 69.37 13.51 17.01
C LEU A 6 68.18 13.35 16.05
N ALA A 7 68.12 12.23 15.31
CA ALA A 7 66.86 11.58 14.98
C ALA A 7 67.08 10.05 14.98
N TYR A 8 66.36 9.40 15.90
CA TYR A 8 66.44 7.98 16.23
C TYR A 8 65.66 7.11 15.22
N VAL A 9 66.24 5.95 14.93
CA VAL A 9 65.60 4.79 14.30
C VAL A 9 64.70 4.10 15.32
N PHE A 10 63.48 3.70 14.97
CA PHE A 10 62.79 2.57 15.60
C PHE A 10 61.85 1.85 14.62
N LEU A 11 62.24 0.62 14.28
CA LEU A 11 61.35 -0.47 13.85
C LEU A 11 60.53 -0.95 15.06
N PHE A 12 59.24 -1.26 14.87
CA PHE A 12 58.57 -2.33 15.62
C PHE A 12 57.46 -2.97 14.78
N LEU A 13 57.57 -4.28 14.62
CA LEU A 13 56.53 -5.23 14.15
C LEU A 13 55.66 -5.63 15.34
N ALA A 14 54.37 -5.93 15.09
CA ALA A 14 53.60 -7.09 15.58
C ALA A 14 52.10 -6.80 15.83
N SER A 15 51.28 -7.30 14.90
CA SER A 15 50.06 -8.12 15.07
C SER A 15 49.07 -7.92 16.24
N CYS A 16 47.80 -7.77 15.82
CA CYS A 16 46.55 -8.37 16.33
C CYS A 16 45.98 -7.85 17.66
N TYR A 17 44.80 -7.23 17.61
CA TYR A 17 43.65 -7.58 18.47
C TYR A 17 42.35 -7.12 17.79
N ILE A 18 41.47 -8.09 17.54
CA ILE A 18 40.04 -7.88 17.31
C ILE A 18 39.49 -7.32 18.62
N GLN A 19 39.06 -6.06 18.63
CA GLN A 19 38.24 -5.51 19.70
C GLN A 19 37.28 -4.49 19.09
N CYS A 20 36.01 -4.88 19.04
CA CYS A 20 34.81 -4.05 19.03
C CYS A 20 35.05 -2.56 19.27
N CYS A 21 34.80 -1.73 18.25
CA CYS A 21 34.42 -0.34 18.48
C CYS A 21 32.95 -0.31 18.92
N TYR A 22 32.70 -0.60 20.20
CA TYR A 22 31.49 -0.14 20.88
C TYR A 22 31.63 1.34 21.18
N GLY A 23 30.66 2.12 20.70
CA GLY A 23 30.14 3.29 21.39
C GLY A 23 31.04 4.52 21.45
N VAL A 24 30.83 5.44 20.51
CA VAL A 24 30.82 6.87 20.87
C VAL A 24 29.39 7.33 20.64
N ASP A 25 28.64 7.44 21.73
CA ASP A 25 27.39 8.20 21.77
C ASP A 25 27.73 9.66 21.45
N SER A 26 27.40 10.08 20.24
CA SER A 26 27.24 11.49 19.91
C SER A 26 25.91 11.66 19.19
N ILE A 27 25.02 12.38 19.86
CA ILE A 27 23.71 12.85 19.45
C ILE A 27 23.85 13.66 18.15
N ILE A 28 23.88 13.00 16.98
CA ILE A 28 23.86 13.59 15.62
C ILE A 28 23.40 12.48 14.64
N GLY A 29 22.26 12.49 13.96
CA GLY A 29 21.06 13.29 14.06
C GLY A 29 19.88 12.39 13.63
N HIS A 30 18.83 12.34 14.46
CA HIS A 30 17.53 11.81 14.03
C HIS A 30 16.74 12.84 13.19
N ASP A 31 17.34 14.02 12.95
CA ASP A 31 16.76 15.17 12.27
C ASP A 31 17.55 15.57 10.98
N ASP A 32 18.45 14.72 10.47
CA ASP A 32 19.13 14.98 9.19
C ASP A 32 18.44 14.19 8.05
N PRO A 33 17.68 14.86 7.15
CA PRO A 33 17.00 14.21 6.04
C PRO A 33 17.95 13.57 5.01
N TYR A 34 19.27 13.77 5.14
CA TYR A 34 20.27 13.19 4.24
C TYR A 34 20.97 11.93 4.77
N TYR A 35 20.61 11.45 5.98
CA TYR A 35 21.25 10.25 6.54
C TYR A 35 20.65 8.97 5.95
N ARG A 36 21.39 8.34 5.03
CA ARG A 36 21.01 7.04 4.44
C ARG A 36 21.20 5.89 5.44
N THR A 37 20.13 5.17 5.74
CA THR A 37 20.19 3.89 6.47
C THR A 37 20.04 2.74 5.48
N LEU A 38 21.05 1.88 5.36
CA LEU A 38 20.89 0.64 4.59
C LEU A 38 19.79 -0.21 5.24
N PRO A 39 18.89 -0.83 4.46
CA PRO A 39 18.96 -1.09 3.01
C PRO A 39 18.35 -0.03 2.07
N CYS A 40 17.96 1.17 2.54
CA CYS A 40 17.33 2.15 1.66
C CYS A 40 18.23 2.61 0.48
N PRO A 41 17.62 2.99 -0.67
CA PRO A 41 18.32 3.65 -1.76
C PRO A 41 18.95 4.97 -1.34
N ASN A 42 19.74 5.58 -2.23
CA ASN A 42 20.26 6.92 -2.00
C ASN A 42 19.11 7.95 -2.08
N PRO A 43 18.89 8.79 -1.06
CA PRO A 43 17.79 9.77 -1.06
C PRO A 43 17.78 10.71 -2.27
N GLU A 44 18.94 11.06 -2.82
CA GLU A 44 19.03 11.91 -4.02
C GLU A 44 18.50 11.24 -5.29
N ASP A 45 18.62 9.92 -5.40
CA ASP A 45 18.21 9.16 -6.58
C ASP A 45 16.70 8.90 -6.61
N ILE A 46 16.06 8.93 -5.43
CA ILE A 46 14.63 8.62 -5.25
C ILE A 46 13.79 9.85 -4.87
N ALA A 47 14.38 11.04 -4.80
CA ALA A 47 13.65 12.28 -4.51
C ALA A 47 12.56 12.52 -5.58
N PRO A 48 11.36 12.98 -5.20
CA PRO A 48 10.93 13.46 -3.87
C PRO A 48 10.40 12.36 -2.94
N CYS A 49 10.48 11.09 -3.33
CA CYS A 49 10.15 9.99 -2.43
C CYS A 49 11.20 9.83 -1.32
N ALA A 50 10.75 9.28 -0.19
CA ALA A 50 11.60 8.95 0.93
C ALA A 50 11.49 7.46 1.26
N CYS A 51 12.63 6.84 1.58
CA CYS A 51 12.68 5.46 2.07
C CYS A 51 13.02 5.43 3.54
N PHE A 52 12.29 4.59 4.29
CA PHE A 52 12.53 4.35 5.71
C PHE A 52 12.67 2.85 5.97
N TYR A 53 13.54 2.47 6.90
CA TYR A 53 13.67 1.08 7.36
C TYR A 53 13.27 0.96 8.82
N PHE A 54 12.15 0.27 9.09
CA PHE A 54 11.67 0.00 10.43
C PHE A 54 10.85 -1.29 10.45
N ASN A 55 10.64 -1.88 11.64
CA ASN A 55 9.92 -3.14 11.81
C ASN A 55 10.39 -4.28 10.88
N GLU A 56 11.68 -4.32 10.54
CA GLU A 56 12.28 -5.28 9.61
C GLU A 56 11.75 -5.19 8.16
N GLY A 57 11.36 -4.00 7.71
CA GLY A 57 10.90 -3.75 6.33
C GLY A 57 11.33 -2.39 5.79
N MET A 58 11.44 -2.29 4.46
CA MET A 58 11.59 -0.99 3.77
C MET A 58 10.24 -0.42 3.42
N HIS A 59 10.08 0.88 3.65
CA HIS A 59 8.84 1.62 3.43
C HIS A 59 9.15 2.78 2.49
N MET A 60 8.53 2.77 1.30
CA MET A 60 8.64 3.85 0.32
C MET A 60 7.47 4.80 0.49
N ASN A 61 7.76 6.08 0.73
CA ASN A 61 6.76 7.13 0.77
C ASN A 61 7.00 8.08 -0.41
N CYS A 62 6.06 8.09 -1.34
CA CYS A 62 6.06 8.95 -2.52
C CYS A 62 4.93 9.99 -2.50
N THR A 63 4.33 10.30 -1.35
CA THR A 63 3.18 11.23 -1.27
C THR A 63 3.47 12.67 -1.73
N HIS A 64 4.75 12.98 -2.00
CA HIS A 64 5.21 14.31 -2.41
C HIS A 64 5.59 14.41 -3.89
N ILE A 65 5.37 13.36 -4.69
CA ILE A 65 5.52 13.44 -6.15
C ILE A 65 4.54 14.48 -6.72
N SER A 66 4.88 14.99 -7.90
CA SER A 66 4.15 16.04 -8.60
C SER A 66 3.24 15.46 -9.68
N ASP A 67 3.65 14.36 -10.31
CA ASP A 67 2.94 13.69 -11.41
C ASP A 67 3.40 12.23 -11.64
N ASP A 68 2.77 11.58 -12.62
CA ASP A 68 3.05 10.20 -13.06
C ASP A 68 4.50 10.00 -13.55
N GLU A 69 5.10 11.02 -14.17
CA GLU A 69 6.45 10.95 -14.75
C GLU A 69 7.52 10.99 -13.66
N GLU A 70 7.34 11.83 -12.64
CA GLU A 70 8.24 11.86 -11.48
C GLU A 70 8.24 10.51 -10.74
N LEU A 71 7.07 9.88 -10.59
CA LEU A 71 6.97 8.53 -10.03
C LEU A 71 7.73 7.50 -10.88
N HIS A 72 7.56 7.55 -12.20
CA HIS A 72 8.26 6.66 -13.12
C HIS A 72 9.78 6.81 -12.99
N GLN A 73 10.30 8.04 -12.90
CA GLN A 73 11.73 8.32 -12.76
C GLN A 73 12.30 7.75 -11.46
N VAL A 74 11.60 7.90 -10.33
CA VAL A 74 12.03 7.35 -9.03
C VAL A 74 12.28 5.85 -9.12
N PHE A 75 11.37 5.09 -9.73
CA PHE A 75 11.46 3.63 -9.80
C PHE A 75 12.34 3.10 -10.95
N HIS A 76 12.80 3.99 -11.83
CA HIS A 76 13.85 3.69 -12.83
C HIS A 76 15.25 4.10 -12.36
N SER A 77 15.36 4.63 -11.14
CA SER A 77 16.64 4.88 -10.47
C SER A 77 17.28 3.58 -9.94
N LEU A 78 18.49 3.68 -9.38
CA LEU A 78 19.18 2.53 -8.80
C LEU A 78 18.60 2.16 -7.43
N ILE A 79 17.76 1.13 -7.41
CA ILE A 79 17.19 0.54 -6.19
C ILE A 79 17.91 -0.79 -5.88
N PRO A 80 18.88 -0.80 -4.94
CA PRO A 80 19.73 -1.97 -4.70
C PRO A 80 18.97 -3.16 -4.09
N PHE A 81 17.88 -2.89 -3.38
CA PHE A 81 17.03 -3.90 -2.76
C PHE A 81 15.59 -3.64 -3.21
N PRO A 82 15.04 -4.43 -4.15
CA PRO A 82 13.75 -4.14 -4.78
C PRO A 82 12.54 -4.66 -4.01
N ALA A 83 12.69 -5.12 -2.77
CA ALA A 83 11.61 -5.69 -1.97
C ALA A 83 11.19 -4.75 -0.84
N PHE A 84 10.05 -4.09 -1.00
CA PHE A 84 9.51 -3.14 -0.03
C PHE A 84 8.32 -3.75 0.73
N ARG A 85 8.24 -3.45 2.02
CA ARG A 85 7.08 -3.80 2.83
C ARG A 85 5.91 -2.88 2.54
N SER A 86 6.14 -1.60 2.29
CA SER A 86 5.04 -0.70 1.92
C SER A 86 5.41 0.34 0.89
N LEU A 87 4.39 0.79 0.17
CA LEU A 87 4.39 1.95 -0.72
C LEU A 87 3.22 2.86 -0.37
N SER A 88 3.48 4.15 -0.24
CA SER A 88 2.44 5.19 -0.12
C SER A 88 2.52 6.14 -1.31
N LEU A 89 1.40 6.31 -2.02
CA LEU A 89 1.26 7.19 -3.18
C LEU A 89 0.17 8.25 -2.94
N PRO A 90 0.31 9.45 -3.50
CA PRO A 90 -0.73 10.46 -3.48
C PRO A 90 -1.77 10.20 -4.57
N THR A 91 -3.06 10.36 -4.27
CA THR A 91 -4.08 10.25 -5.33
C THR A 91 -4.14 11.53 -6.18
N GLU A 92 -4.00 12.69 -5.56
CA GLU A 92 -4.21 14.04 -6.11
C GLU A 92 -3.13 14.52 -7.10
N ARG A 93 -2.16 13.66 -7.40
CA ARG A 93 -1.05 13.94 -8.32
C ARG A 93 -0.96 12.94 -9.45
N LEU A 94 -1.63 11.80 -9.28
CA LEU A 94 -1.56 10.72 -10.24
C LEU A 94 -2.77 10.75 -11.16
N THR A 95 -2.56 10.50 -12.44
CA THR A 95 -3.65 10.31 -13.42
C THR A 95 -3.81 8.84 -13.77
N THR A 96 -2.69 8.15 -13.94
CA THR A 96 -2.65 6.72 -14.24
C THR A 96 -1.46 6.01 -13.56
N LEU A 97 -1.62 4.73 -13.27
CA LEU A 97 -0.50 3.84 -12.97
C LEU A 97 -0.35 2.83 -14.12
N SER A 98 0.82 2.84 -14.76
CA SER A 98 1.13 1.98 -15.89
C SER A 98 1.80 0.67 -15.46
N GLU A 99 1.81 -0.33 -16.34
CA GLU A 99 2.45 -1.62 -16.07
C GLU A 99 3.95 -1.54 -15.76
N THR A 100 4.63 -0.50 -16.25
CA THR A 100 6.09 -0.37 -16.10
C THR A 100 6.52 0.55 -14.97
N VAL A 101 5.59 1.23 -14.30
CA VAL A 101 5.91 2.33 -13.37
C VAL A 101 6.86 1.90 -12.24
N PHE A 102 6.75 0.67 -11.73
CA PHE A 102 7.57 0.18 -10.61
C PHE A 102 8.78 -0.67 -11.03
N GLY A 103 9.01 -0.88 -12.34
CA GLY A 103 10.12 -1.69 -12.84
C GLY A 103 10.13 -3.11 -12.25
N GLU A 104 11.19 -3.48 -11.54
CA GLU A 104 11.34 -4.78 -10.86
C GLU A 104 11.03 -4.71 -9.35
N VAL A 105 10.57 -3.56 -8.85
CA VAL A 105 10.28 -3.36 -7.44
C VAL A 105 8.98 -4.07 -7.05
N THR A 106 8.98 -4.66 -5.86
CA THR A 106 7.89 -5.43 -5.29
C THR A 106 7.44 -4.84 -3.97
N PHE A 107 6.15 -4.97 -3.67
CA PHE A 107 5.53 -4.43 -2.46
C PHE A 107 4.71 -5.49 -1.75
N GLU A 108 4.66 -5.45 -0.42
CA GLU A 108 3.69 -6.20 0.36
C GLU A 108 2.39 -5.42 0.58
N ASN A 109 2.48 -4.11 0.83
CA ASN A 109 1.32 -3.27 1.10
C ASN A 109 1.39 -1.99 0.26
N VAL A 110 0.33 -1.68 -0.48
CA VAL A 110 0.26 -0.47 -1.29
C VAL A 110 -0.93 0.35 -0.83
N GLU A 111 -0.66 1.60 -0.44
CA GLU A 111 -1.66 2.59 -0.11
C GLU A 111 -1.60 3.75 -1.10
N ILE A 112 -2.71 4.04 -1.75
CA ILE A 112 -2.89 5.22 -2.60
C ILE A 112 -3.94 6.08 -1.91
N HIS A 113 -3.51 7.21 -1.37
CA HIS A 113 -4.37 8.03 -0.54
C HIS A 113 -4.14 9.52 -0.76
N CYS A 114 -5.07 10.31 -0.27
CA CYS A 114 -4.90 11.76 -0.24
C CYS A 114 -4.06 12.21 0.95
N GLN A 115 -3.15 13.15 0.75
CA GLN A 115 -2.28 13.67 1.80
C GLN A 115 -3.04 14.50 2.85
N SER A 116 -4.15 15.14 2.45
CA SER A 116 -4.98 15.96 3.33
C SER A 116 -5.91 15.09 4.17
N GLY A 117 -5.46 14.74 5.37
CA GLY A 117 -6.28 14.02 6.35
C GLY A 117 -7.62 14.71 6.70
N ILE A 118 -8.61 13.88 7.03
CA ILE A 118 -9.92 14.11 7.70
C ILE A 118 -10.96 14.95 6.93
N HIS A 119 -10.58 15.88 6.06
CA HIS A 119 -11.53 16.58 5.19
C HIS A 119 -11.30 16.18 3.73
N ASN A 120 -11.81 14.99 3.41
CA ASN A 120 -11.94 14.36 2.08
C ASN A 120 -12.78 15.19 1.07
N LYS A 121 -12.87 16.50 1.24
CA LYS A 121 -13.59 17.41 0.34
C LYS A 121 -12.64 18.13 -0.61
N ASP A 122 -11.36 18.21 -0.25
CA ASP A 122 -10.34 19.00 -0.96
C ASP A 122 -9.28 18.12 -1.62
N CYS A 123 -9.56 16.82 -1.79
CA CYS A 123 -8.70 15.90 -2.52
C CYS A 123 -9.11 15.90 -3.99
N ASP A 124 -8.21 16.30 -4.87
CA ASP A 124 -8.45 16.21 -6.31
C ASP A 124 -8.47 14.73 -6.72
N GLU A 125 -9.57 14.28 -7.32
CA GLU A 125 -9.75 12.90 -7.77
C GLU A 125 -9.16 12.73 -9.19
N THR A 126 -7.84 12.81 -9.31
CA THR A 126 -7.17 12.76 -10.63
C THR A 126 -6.88 11.35 -11.12
N LEU A 127 -6.69 10.38 -10.21
CA LEU A 127 -6.38 9.01 -10.58
C LEU A 127 -7.62 8.34 -11.18
N THR A 128 -7.53 7.99 -12.46
CA THR A 128 -8.65 7.43 -13.22
C THR A 128 -8.44 5.97 -13.62
N THR A 129 -7.18 5.55 -13.77
CA THR A 129 -6.83 4.24 -14.33
C THR A 129 -5.67 3.63 -13.58
N ILE A 130 -5.76 2.32 -13.32
CA ILE A 130 -4.64 1.50 -12.90
C ILE A 130 -4.57 0.34 -13.89
N ASP A 131 -3.43 0.21 -14.56
CA ASP A 131 -3.20 -0.86 -15.52
C ASP A 131 -3.27 -2.23 -14.80
N PRO A 132 -3.92 -3.26 -15.39
CA PRO A 132 -4.02 -4.60 -14.81
C PRO A 132 -2.67 -5.17 -14.36
N ASN A 133 -1.60 -4.81 -15.04
CA ASN A 133 -0.27 -5.37 -14.82
C ASN A 133 0.61 -4.54 -13.87
N THR A 134 0.11 -3.39 -13.37
CA THR A 134 0.86 -2.42 -12.53
C THR A 134 1.65 -3.09 -11.40
N PHE A 135 1.05 -4.06 -10.71
CA PHE A 135 1.68 -4.72 -9.55
C PHE A 135 2.10 -6.16 -9.81
N MET A 136 2.23 -6.61 -11.07
CA MET A 136 2.49 -8.03 -11.39
C MET A 136 3.83 -8.58 -10.88
N LYS A 137 4.81 -7.72 -10.66
CA LYS A 137 6.05 -8.13 -9.98
C LYS A 137 5.80 -8.55 -8.52
N SER A 138 4.72 -8.06 -7.91
CA SER A 138 4.31 -8.34 -6.54
C SER A 138 3.35 -9.54 -6.40
N VAL A 139 3.17 -10.37 -7.44
CA VAL A 139 2.29 -11.57 -7.40
C VAL A 139 2.53 -12.46 -6.18
N SER A 140 3.80 -12.60 -5.75
CA SER A 140 4.18 -13.42 -4.60
C SER A 140 4.30 -12.65 -3.28
N THR A 141 4.20 -11.32 -3.28
CA THR A 141 4.46 -10.48 -2.10
C THR A 141 3.26 -9.69 -1.64
N LEU A 142 2.40 -9.24 -2.55
CA LEU A 142 1.28 -8.33 -2.26
C LEU A 142 0.28 -8.98 -1.30
N ARG A 143 -0.01 -8.28 -0.20
CA ARG A 143 -0.93 -8.65 0.88
C ARG A 143 -2.10 -7.68 0.95
N SER A 144 -1.82 -6.38 0.85
CA SER A 144 -2.83 -5.33 0.88
C SER A 144 -2.69 -4.36 -0.30
N LEU A 145 -3.80 -4.08 -0.96
CA LEU A 145 -3.92 -3.00 -1.94
C LEU A 145 -5.10 -2.11 -1.55
N GLU A 146 -4.80 -0.88 -1.16
CA GLU A 146 -5.78 0.05 -0.63
C GLU A 146 -5.73 1.37 -1.39
N ILE A 147 -6.84 1.67 -2.04
CA ILE A 147 -7.02 2.87 -2.85
C ILE A 147 -8.14 3.68 -2.22
N TYR A 148 -7.79 4.91 -1.86
CA TYR A 148 -8.67 5.87 -1.23
C TYR A 148 -8.85 7.05 -2.17
N ILE A 149 -10.11 7.40 -2.41
CA ILE A 149 -10.51 8.67 -3.05
C ILE A 149 -9.91 8.77 -4.44
N SER A 150 -10.58 8.23 -5.45
CA SER A 150 -10.11 8.24 -6.83
C SER A 150 -11.27 8.42 -7.79
N ASN A 151 -10.98 8.79 -9.05
CA ASN A 151 -11.99 8.87 -10.11
C ASN A 151 -11.99 7.60 -10.99
N ILE A 152 -11.63 6.46 -10.40
CA ILE A 152 -11.63 5.16 -11.05
C ILE A 152 -13.07 4.68 -11.24
N SER A 153 -13.54 4.67 -12.49
CA SER A 153 -14.87 4.13 -12.86
C SER A 153 -14.84 2.63 -13.17
N GLU A 154 -13.68 2.10 -13.54
CA GLU A 154 -13.44 0.69 -13.83
C GLU A 154 -12.07 0.27 -13.29
N PHE A 155 -12.01 -0.90 -12.63
CA PHE A 155 -10.77 -1.45 -12.08
C PHE A 155 -10.61 -2.91 -12.54
N PRO A 156 -9.39 -3.39 -12.81
CA PRO A 156 -9.12 -4.76 -13.26
C PRO A 156 -9.26 -5.77 -12.11
N PHE A 157 -10.49 -6.02 -11.66
CA PHE A 157 -10.77 -6.90 -10.52
C PHE A 157 -10.44 -8.36 -10.77
N ASP A 158 -10.34 -8.78 -12.03
CA ASP A 158 -9.96 -10.12 -12.43
C ASP A 158 -8.49 -10.46 -12.10
N THR A 159 -7.60 -9.46 -12.05
CA THR A 159 -6.19 -9.68 -11.67
C THR A 159 -5.98 -9.86 -10.17
N ILE A 160 -6.96 -9.51 -9.33
CA ILE A 160 -6.88 -9.71 -7.87
C ILE A 160 -6.64 -11.17 -7.50
N GLY A 161 -7.11 -12.11 -8.32
CA GLY A 161 -6.89 -13.55 -8.12
C GLY A 161 -5.48 -14.04 -8.36
N GLU A 162 -4.65 -13.24 -9.03
CA GLU A 162 -3.28 -13.62 -9.37
C GLU A 162 -2.34 -13.46 -8.17
N TYR A 163 -2.63 -12.53 -7.26
CA TYR A 163 -1.81 -12.29 -6.08
C TYR A 163 -1.98 -13.42 -5.04
N LEU A 164 -0.91 -14.19 -4.84
CA LEU A 164 -0.94 -15.42 -4.05
C LEU A 164 -1.08 -15.20 -2.53
N ASN A 165 -0.91 -13.96 -2.07
CA ASN A 165 -0.90 -13.60 -0.66
C ASN A 165 -1.87 -12.47 -0.29
N ILE A 166 -2.69 -12.00 -1.25
CA ILE A 166 -3.59 -10.87 -0.99
C ILE A 166 -4.66 -11.27 0.02
N ASP A 167 -4.75 -10.53 1.11
CA ASP A 167 -5.77 -10.73 2.15
C ASP A 167 -6.73 -9.55 2.22
N THR A 168 -6.29 -8.35 1.82
CA THR A 168 -7.04 -7.11 1.96
C THR A 168 -7.08 -6.36 0.63
N PHE A 169 -8.28 -6.03 0.18
CA PHE A 169 -8.48 -5.14 -0.96
C PHE A 169 -9.48 -4.04 -0.60
N ARG A 170 -9.08 -2.79 -0.85
CA ARG A 170 -9.91 -1.61 -0.62
C ARG A 170 -9.90 -0.71 -1.84
N LEU A 171 -11.10 -0.34 -2.30
CA LEU A 171 -11.30 0.71 -3.30
C LEU A 171 -12.51 1.53 -2.88
N THR A 172 -12.24 2.67 -2.25
CA THR A 172 -13.25 3.49 -1.57
C THR A 172 -13.28 4.90 -2.13
N ASN A 173 -14.45 5.53 -2.08
CA ASN A 173 -14.64 6.87 -2.63
C ASN A 173 -14.24 6.89 -4.10
N SER A 174 -14.88 6.05 -4.90
CA SER A 174 -14.66 5.98 -6.34
C SER A 174 -15.99 5.83 -7.08
N PRO A 175 -16.12 6.32 -8.32
CA PRO A 175 -17.39 6.29 -9.03
C PRO A 175 -17.72 4.90 -9.63
N LEU A 176 -17.37 3.80 -8.94
CA LEU A 176 -17.68 2.45 -9.41
C LEU A 176 -19.20 2.24 -9.38
N ALA A 177 -19.78 1.98 -10.55
CA ALA A 177 -21.23 1.74 -10.71
C ALA A 177 -21.60 0.25 -10.73
N THR A 178 -20.69 -0.59 -11.21
CA THR A 178 -20.89 -2.03 -11.38
C THR A 178 -20.16 -2.80 -10.28
N PHE A 179 -20.88 -3.63 -9.54
CA PHE A 179 -20.26 -4.47 -8.52
C PHE A 179 -19.31 -5.49 -9.19
N PRO A 180 -18.07 -5.62 -8.71
CA PRO A 180 -17.06 -6.42 -9.40
C PRO A 180 -17.23 -7.92 -9.19
N THR A 181 -16.85 -8.71 -10.20
CA THR A 181 -16.60 -10.14 -10.00
C THR A 181 -15.14 -10.31 -9.57
N ILE A 182 -14.92 -10.89 -8.39
CA ILE A 182 -13.59 -11.13 -7.84
C ILE A 182 -13.43 -12.63 -7.62
N ASN A 183 -12.33 -13.18 -8.13
CA ASN A 183 -11.93 -14.55 -7.85
C ASN A 183 -10.60 -14.49 -7.10
N SER A 184 -10.56 -14.87 -5.83
CA SER A 184 -9.33 -14.92 -5.04
C SER A 184 -9.45 -15.95 -3.93
N GLU A 185 -8.51 -16.90 -3.93
CA GLU A 185 -8.44 -17.97 -2.93
C GLU A 185 -7.86 -17.50 -1.59
N THR A 186 -7.40 -16.25 -1.50
CA THR A 186 -6.72 -15.72 -0.32
C THR A 186 -7.40 -14.50 0.29
N LEU A 187 -8.18 -13.74 -0.49
CA LEU A 187 -8.83 -12.52 -0.03
C LEU A 187 -9.75 -12.78 1.17
N LYS A 188 -9.55 -11.99 2.23
CA LYS A 188 -10.29 -12.07 3.51
C LYS A 188 -11.13 -10.83 3.76
N GLU A 189 -10.67 -9.67 3.31
CA GLU A 189 -11.30 -8.38 3.61
C GLU A 189 -11.49 -7.59 2.32
N LEU A 190 -12.73 -7.16 2.08
CA LEU A 190 -13.14 -6.40 0.91
C LEU A 190 -13.89 -5.14 1.33
N TYR A 191 -13.33 -3.99 0.98
CA TYR A 191 -13.88 -2.67 1.32
C TYR A 191 -14.20 -1.89 0.05
N LEU A 192 -15.49 -1.71 -0.24
CA LEU A 192 -15.96 -0.93 -1.40
C LEU A 192 -16.96 0.14 -0.94
N ILE A 193 -16.55 0.88 0.08
CA ILE A 193 -17.29 1.97 0.74
C ILE A 193 -17.38 3.19 -0.17
N ASN A 194 -18.54 3.87 -0.15
CA ASN A 194 -18.76 5.13 -0.86
C ASN A 194 -18.45 5.02 -2.36
N ASN A 195 -18.96 3.96 -2.99
CA ASN A 195 -19.07 3.83 -4.43
C ASN A 195 -20.53 4.08 -4.85
N THR A 196 -20.90 3.74 -6.09
CA THR A 196 -22.24 4.02 -6.65
C THR A 196 -23.02 2.74 -6.99
N PHE A 197 -22.71 1.62 -6.35
CA PHE A 197 -23.36 0.33 -6.64
C PHE A 197 -24.86 0.39 -6.35
N ARG A 198 -25.66 -0.07 -7.32
CA ARG A 198 -27.13 -0.19 -7.19
C ARG A 198 -27.60 -1.60 -6.93
N GLU A 199 -26.82 -2.57 -7.38
CA GLU A 199 -27.13 -3.99 -7.25
C GLU A 199 -25.88 -4.78 -6.89
N ILE A 200 -26.11 -5.96 -6.32
CA ILE A 200 -25.07 -6.93 -6.01
C ILE A 200 -25.49 -8.21 -6.72
N PRO A 201 -24.79 -8.64 -7.79
CA PRO A 201 -25.17 -9.82 -8.54
C PRO A 201 -25.20 -11.07 -7.66
N ALA A 202 -26.10 -12.01 -7.96
CA ALA A 202 -26.09 -13.31 -7.31
C ALA A 202 -24.75 -14.03 -7.59
N HIS A 203 -24.24 -14.79 -6.62
CA HIS A 203 -23.00 -15.58 -6.76
C HIS A 203 -21.70 -14.77 -6.93
N VAL A 204 -21.75 -13.44 -6.83
CA VAL A 204 -20.56 -12.58 -7.03
C VAL A 204 -19.45 -12.79 -5.99
N LEU A 205 -19.78 -13.45 -4.87
CA LEU A 205 -18.85 -13.80 -3.80
C LEU A 205 -18.47 -15.28 -3.79
N ASP A 206 -18.94 -16.09 -4.75
CA ASP A 206 -18.61 -17.51 -4.82
C ASP A 206 -17.11 -17.73 -5.15
N GLY A 207 -16.47 -16.75 -5.80
CA GLY A 207 -15.04 -16.75 -6.13
C GLY A 207 -14.09 -16.32 -5.00
N VAL A 208 -14.61 -15.93 -3.82
CA VAL A 208 -13.80 -15.46 -2.67
C VAL A 208 -14.08 -16.29 -1.41
N PRO A 209 -13.73 -17.59 -1.40
CA PRO A 209 -14.16 -18.54 -0.36
C PRO A 209 -13.61 -18.23 1.05
N LYS A 210 -12.55 -17.42 1.17
CA LYS A 210 -11.95 -17.00 2.45
C LYS A 210 -12.41 -15.62 2.93
N LEU A 211 -13.30 -14.94 2.21
CA LEU A 211 -13.80 -13.64 2.62
C LEU A 211 -14.49 -13.74 3.98
N THR A 212 -14.14 -12.86 4.91
CA THR A 212 -14.68 -12.80 6.28
C THR A 212 -15.19 -11.41 6.65
N HIS A 213 -14.70 -10.36 5.98
CA HIS A 213 -15.17 -8.99 6.14
C HIS A 213 -15.56 -8.37 4.80
N LEU A 214 -16.78 -7.83 4.73
CA LEU A 214 -17.27 -7.09 3.58
C LEU A 214 -17.91 -5.78 4.02
N GLN A 215 -17.41 -4.66 3.49
CA GLN A 215 -17.91 -3.33 3.77
C GLN A 215 -18.39 -2.63 2.50
N LEU A 216 -19.66 -2.25 2.49
CA LEU A 216 -20.33 -1.62 1.35
C LEU A 216 -21.12 -0.38 1.78
N GLN A 217 -20.74 0.28 2.88
CA GLN A 217 -21.46 1.46 3.35
C GLN A 217 -21.44 2.57 2.30
N HIS A 218 -22.44 3.44 2.33
CA HIS A 218 -22.56 4.63 1.47
C HIS A 218 -22.61 4.32 -0.04
N ASN A 219 -23.13 3.16 -0.42
CA ASN A 219 -23.53 2.87 -1.80
C ASN A 219 -25.02 3.22 -2.05
N ASN A 220 -25.56 2.88 -3.22
CA ASN A 220 -26.96 3.08 -3.60
C ASN A 220 -27.72 1.75 -3.80
N ILE A 221 -27.40 0.72 -3.01
CA ILE A 221 -27.91 -0.64 -3.24
C ILE A 221 -29.43 -0.69 -2.99
N ASP A 222 -30.22 -0.99 -4.01
CA ASP A 222 -31.68 -1.00 -3.93
C ASP A 222 -32.22 -2.30 -3.30
N SER A 223 -31.51 -3.41 -3.49
CA SER A 223 -31.88 -4.69 -2.92
C SER A 223 -30.66 -5.55 -2.57
N LEU A 224 -30.71 -6.21 -1.42
CA LEU A 224 -29.73 -7.22 -1.06
C LEU A 224 -30.10 -8.53 -1.76
N ALA A 225 -29.35 -8.86 -2.81
CA ALA A 225 -29.58 -10.06 -3.59
C ALA A 225 -29.26 -11.35 -2.81
N LYS A 226 -29.57 -12.50 -3.43
CA LYS A 226 -29.24 -13.84 -2.91
C LYS A 226 -27.73 -14.07 -2.67
N ALA A 227 -26.86 -13.18 -3.16
CA ALA A 227 -25.42 -13.19 -2.94
C ALA A 227 -25.03 -13.39 -1.47
N PHE A 228 -25.83 -12.88 -0.53
CA PHE A 228 -25.55 -12.96 0.91
C PHE A 228 -26.10 -14.21 1.61
N MET A 229 -26.91 -15.04 0.93
CA MET A 229 -27.59 -16.19 1.57
C MET A 229 -26.64 -17.33 1.95
N LYS A 230 -25.41 -17.35 1.41
CA LYS A 230 -24.40 -18.40 1.67
C LYS A 230 -23.23 -17.95 2.54
N LEU A 231 -23.16 -16.68 2.90
CA LEU A 231 -21.97 -16.12 3.54
C LEU A 231 -21.94 -16.39 5.05
N LYS A 232 -20.78 -16.82 5.54
CA LYS A 232 -20.40 -16.77 6.97
C LYS A 232 -19.54 -15.52 7.26
N VAL A 233 -19.94 -14.39 6.67
CA VAL A 233 -19.12 -13.17 6.60
C VAL A 233 -19.71 -12.10 7.51
N LEU A 234 -18.84 -11.36 8.20
CA LEU A 234 -19.24 -10.14 8.88
C LEU A 234 -19.45 -9.06 7.83
N LEU A 235 -20.72 -8.76 7.58
CA LEU A 235 -21.16 -7.82 6.56
C LEU A 235 -21.62 -6.53 7.24
N ASN A 236 -20.91 -5.44 6.99
CA ASN A 236 -21.32 -4.12 7.44
C ASN A 236 -21.95 -3.34 6.29
N LEU A 237 -23.24 -3.08 6.41
CA LEU A 237 -24.07 -2.36 5.45
C LEU A 237 -24.74 -1.18 6.13
N VAL A 238 -24.35 0.03 5.74
CA VAL A 238 -25.06 1.27 6.06
C VAL A 238 -25.34 1.95 4.73
N ASN A 239 -26.59 1.92 4.28
CA ASN A 239 -26.99 2.42 2.97
C ASN A 239 -28.02 3.54 3.15
N TYR A 240 -27.90 4.60 2.34
CA TYR A 240 -28.77 5.78 2.41
C TYR A 240 -30.13 5.57 1.73
N SER A 241 -30.32 4.48 0.97
CA SER A 241 -31.60 4.25 0.29
C SER A 241 -32.69 3.78 1.27
N SER A 242 -33.82 4.48 1.23
CA SER A 242 -35.00 4.35 2.08
C SER A 242 -35.85 3.09 1.84
N GLN A 243 -35.30 2.07 1.16
CA GLN A 243 -36.01 0.86 0.71
C GLN A 243 -35.54 -0.44 1.40
N LEU A 244 -34.55 -0.41 2.30
CA LEU A 244 -34.06 -1.59 3.06
C LEU A 244 -35.04 -2.12 4.14
N THR A 245 -36.35 -2.02 3.89
CA THR A 245 -37.45 -2.32 4.80
C THR A 245 -37.73 -3.82 4.96
N ARG A 246 -36.95 -4.74 4.37
CA ARG A 246 -37.17 -6.20 4.54
C ARG A 246 -35.87 -6.99 4.62
N LEU A 247 -35.13 -6.81 5.71
CA LEU A 247 -34.21 -7.84 6.20
C LEU A 247 -35.04 -9.06 6.64
N HIS A 248 -35.10 -10.11 5.82
CA HIS A 248 -35.52 -11.42 6.31
C HIS A 248 -34.46 -11.88 7.31
N ARG A 249 -34.85 -11.91 8.60
CA ARG A 249 -34.04 -12.42 9.71
C ARG A 249 -33.39 -13.76 9.33
N THR A 250 -32.13 -13.70 8.94
CA THR A 250 -31.17 -14.79 9.08
C THR A 250 -29.99 -14.17 9.81
N ARG A 251 -29.69 -14.74 10.97
CA ARG A 251 -28.96 -14.14 12.11
C ARG A 251 -27.72 -13.34 11.69
N PHE A 252 -27.81 -12.02 11.84
CA PHE A 252 -26.65 -11.17 12.15
C PHE A 252 -26.49 -11.22 13.66
N ASP A 253 -25.47 -11.91 14.16
CA ASP A 253 -25.11 -11.83 15.58
C ASP A 253 -24.36 -10.52 15.80
N LEU A 254 -25.08 -9.48 16.20
CA LEU A 254 -24.51 -8.25 16.73
C LEU A 254 -24.21 -8.47 18.22
N SER A 255 -23.21 -9.30 18.51
CA SER A 255 -22.61 -9.33 19.85
C SER A 255 -21.10 -9.20 19.72
N GLY A 256 -20.59 -8.02 20.06
CA GLY A 256 -19.18 -7.82 20.35
C GLY A 256 -18.77 -8.60 21.60
N PRO A 257 -17.45 -8.75 21.84
CA PRO A 257 -16.96 -9.57 22.93
C PRO A 257 -17.39 -8.99 24.29
N SER A 258 -18.00 -9.84 25.11
CA SER A 258 -18.23 -9.64 26.54
C SER A 258 -16.92 -9.68 27.34
#